data_AF-A0A846G775-F1
#
_entry.id   AF-A0A846G775-F1
#
_cell.length_a   1.000
_cell.length_b   1.000
_cell.length_c   1.000
_cell.angle_alpha   90.00
_cell.angle_beta   90.00
_cell.angle_gamma   90.00
#
_symmetry.space_group_name_H-M   'P 1'
#
loop_
_entity.id
_entity.type
_entity.pdbx_description
1 polymer ?
#
loop_
_entity_poly.entity_id
_entity_poly.type
_entity_poly.pdbx_seq_one_letter_code
_entity_poly.pdbx_strand_id
1 'polypeptide(L)'
;MKKITPSAMPPCFETWCKKFDDCWKNQSQKTGFRHYLGGLLGENEKKNISQMANESIGIVYNRLHHFIADSSWNTDQINKRRLEIINKFSQTNFCRGFSLILNDSGHRKSGDFTSGVGRQYIG
;
A
#
# COMPACT_ATOMS: atom_id res chain seq x y z
N MET A 1 16.82 -16.51 2.23
CA MET A 1 15.78 -15.49 1.99
C MET A 1 16.19 -14.20 2.67
N LYS A 2 16.29 -13.09 1.94
CA LYS A 2 16.57 -11.78 2.55
C LYS A 2 15.34 -11.36 3.35
N LYS A 3 15.52 -11.13 4.65
CA LYS A 3 14.45 -10.64 5.52
C LYS A 3 14.12 -9.20 5.11
N ILE A 4 12.89 -8.92 4.73
CA ILE A 4 12.47 -7.60 4.27
C ILE A 4 11.88 -6.86 5.45
N THR A 5 12.63 -5.92 5.99
CA THR A 5 12.15 -4.94 6.96
C THR A 5 12.10 -3.57 6.30
N PRO A 6 11.32 -2.61 6.81
CA PRO A 6 11.48 -1.21 6.40
C PRO A 6 12.93 -0.72 6.50
N SER A 7 13.75 -1.30 7.38
CA SER A 7 15.19 -1.02 7.49
C SER A 7 16.04 -1.61 6.35
N ALA A 8 15.52 -2.56 5.58
CA ALA A 8 16.17 -3.11 4.38
C ALA A 8 15.80 -2.33 3.11
N MET A 9 14.84 -1.40 3.19
CA MET A 9 14.44 -0.56 2.06
C MET A 9 15.47 0.55 1.81
N PRO A 10 15.60 1.04 0.57
CA PRO A 10 16.55 2.11 0.25
C PRO A 10 16.24 3.38 1.06
N PRO A 11 17.22 4.27 1.31
CA PRO A 11 17.02 5.47 2.12
C PRO A 11 15.87 6.39 1.64
N CYS A 12 15.57 6.38 0.34
CA CYS A 12 14.46 7.15 -0.23
C CYS A 12 13.08 6.65 0.22
N PHE A 13 12.97 5.40 0.68
CA PHE A 13 11.71 4.80 1.15
C PHE A 13 11.14 5.53 2.36
N GLU A 14 11.97 5.78 3.37
CA GLU A 14 11.52 6.48 4.59
C GLU A 14 11.17 7.93 4.27
N THR A 15 11.98 8.60 3.44
CA THR A 15 11.69 9.96 2.95
C THR A 15 10.37 10.03 2.19
N TRP A 16 10.03 8.99 1.42
CA TRP A 16 8.75 8.89 0.74
C TRP A 16 7.60 8.66 1.75
N CYS A 17 7.77 7.74 2.72
CA CYS A 17 6.75 7.42 3.72
C CYS A 17 6.40 8.64 4.59
N LYS A 18 7.39 9.45 4.95
CA LYS A 18 7.22 10.69 5.73
C LYS A 18 6.26 11.68 5.09
N LYS A 19 6.07 11.64 3.77
CA LYS A 19 5.09 12.50 3.08
C LYS A 19 3.64 12.19 3.42
N PHE A 20 3.38 11.11 4.17
CA PHE A 20 2.05 10.72 4.65
C PHE A 20 1.93 10.84 6.19
N ASP A 21 2.98 11.24 6.91
CA ASP A 21 3.01 11.14 8.38
C ASP A 21 1.92 11.95 9.10
N ASP A 22 1.46 13.04 8.51
CA ASP A 22 0.35 13.87 8.99
C ASP A 22 -1.04 13.33 8.62
N CYS A 23 -1.12 12.33 7.74
CA CYS A 23 -2.38 11.65 7.43
C CYS A 23 -2.73 10.52 8.42
N TRP A 24 -1.78 10.12 9.28
CA TRP A 24 -1.96 9.05 10.25
C TRP A 24 -2.27 9.61 11.64
N LYS A 25 -3.24 9.00 12.33
CA LYS A 25 -3.70 9.45 13.66
C LYS A 25 -2.70 9.15 14.78
N ASN A 26 -1.93 8.06 14.65
CA ASN A 26 -1.05 7.59 15.70
C ASN A 26 0.20 6.87 15.15
N GLN A 27 1.18 6.64 16.02
CA GLN A 27 2.44 6.00 15.65
C GLN A 27 2.24 4.57 15.12
N SER A 28 1.24 3.84 15.62
CA SER A 28 0.96 2.48 15.16
C SER A 28 0.56 2.46 13.68
N GLN A 29 -0.26 3.41 13.23
CA GLN A 29 -0.62 3.56 11.82
C GLN A 29 0.59 3.93 10.94
N LYS A 30 1.44 4.86 11.40
CA LYS A 30 2.69 5.23 10.70
C LYS A 30 3.61 4.03 10.49
N THR A 31 3.75 3.22 11.53
CA THR A 31 4.55 1.99 11.50
C THR A 31 3.89 0.92 10.62
N GLY A 32 2.58 0.70 10.76
CA GLY A 32 1.80 -0.22 9.94
C GLY A 32 1.90 0.09 8.44
N PHE A 33 1.81 1.38 8.08
CA PHE A 33 1.97 1.85 6.71
C PHE A 33 3.34 1.50 6.12
N ARG A 34 4.42 1.82 6.85
CA ARG A 34 5.80 1.50 6.43
C ARG A 34 6.01 0.00 6.27
N HIS A 35 5.47 -0.80 7.19
CA HIS A 35 5.56 -2.25 7.11
C HIS A 35 4.79 -2.83 5.93
N TYR A 36 3.56 -2.38 5.72
CA TYR A 36 2.73 -2.84 4.62
C TYR A 36 3.30 -2.47 3.26
N LEU A 37 3.66 -1.19 3.08
CA LEU A 37 4.25 -0.72 1.83
C LEU A 37 5.62 -1.36 1.59
N GLY A 38 6.42 -1.54 2.65
CA GLY A 38 7.68 -2.26 2.60
C GLY A 38 7.51 -3.70 2.10
N GLY A 39 6.52 -4.42 2.63
CA GLY A 39 6.20 -5.78 2.19
C GLY A 39 5.67 -5.86 0.75
N LEU A 40 4.90 -4.86 0.30
CA LEU A 40 4.41 -4.77 -1.08
C LEU A 40 5.56 -4.56 -2.07
N LEU A 41 6.47 -3.63 -1.78
CA LEU A 41 7.59 -3.26 -2.63
C LEU A 41 8.79 -4.23 -2.51
N GLY A 42 8.81 -5.06 -1.47
CA GLY A 42 9.86 -6.06 -1.26
C GLY A 42 9.89 -7.15 -2.34
N GLU A 43 10.86 -8.06 -2.26
CA GLU A 43 11.06 -9.15 -3.22
C GLU A 43 10.19 -10.41 -2.93
N ASN A 44 9.20 -10.33 -2.04
CA ASN A 44 8.35 -11.47 -1.68
C ASN A 44 7.66 -12.04 -2.93
N GLU A 45 7.71 -13.36 -3.09
CA GLU A 45 7.04 -14.07 -4.20
C GLU A 45 5.52 -13.86 -4.18
N LYS A 46 4.90 -13.86 -3.00
CA LYS A 46 3.47 -13.54 -2.85
C LYS A 46 3.28 -12.31 -1.99
N LYS A 47 2.40 -11.42 -2.46
CA LYS A 47 2.01 -10.18 -1.77
C LYS A 47 0.80 -10.38 -0.86
N ASN A 48 0.86 -11.38 0.02
CA ASN A 48 -0.17 -11.61 1.03
C ASN A 48 0.36 -11.27 2.44
N ILE A 49 -0.56 -10.96 3.37
CA ILE A 49 -0.22 -10.51 4.73
C ILE A 49 0.60 -11.57 5.49
N SER A 50 0.28 -12.86 5.33
CA SER A 50 0.98 -13.95 5.99
C SER A 50 2.45 -14.04 5.57
N GLN A 51 2.72 -13.95 4.26
CA GLN A 51 4.09 -13.98 3.74
C GLN A 51 4.86 -12.72 4.13
N MET A 52 4.23 -11.54 4.05
CA MET A 52 4.84 -10.29 4.55
C MET A 52 5.20 -10.38 6.04
N ALA A 53 4.31 -10.93 6.88
CA ALA A 53 4.58 -11.08 8.30
C ALA A 53 5.71 -12.10 8.59
N ASN A 54 5.77 -13.20 7.84
CA ASN A 54 6.79 -14.24 8.03
C ASN A 54 8.18 -13.80 7.58
N GLU A 55 8.28 -12.96 6.55
CA GLU A 55 9.55 -12.54 5.95
C GLU A 55 10.11 -11.25 6.59
N SER A 56 9.33 -10.58 7.44
CA SER A 56 9.73 -9.33 8.09
C SER A 56 10.04 -9.50 9.57
N ILE A 57 11.18 -8.97 10.02
CA ILE A 57 11.53 -8.94 11.45
C ILE A 57 10.67 -7.90 12.16
N GLY A 58 10.05 -8.28 13.28
CA GLY A 58 9.28 -7.38 14.14
C GLY A 58 7.85 -7.08 13.67
N ILE A 59 7.41 -7.66 12.55
CA ILE A 59 6.00 -7.63 12.15
C ILE A 59 5.28 -8.82 12.80
N VAL A 60 4.19 -8.52 13.48
CA VAL A 60 3.24 -9.54 13.95
C VAL A 60 2.09 -9.57 12.96
N TYR A 61 1.75 -10.75 12.44
CA TYR A 61 0.65 -10.93 11.47
C TYR A 61 -0.61 -10.15 11.87
N ASN A 62 -1.06 -10.30 13.12
CA ASN A 62 -2.26 -9.64 13.64
C ASN A 62 -2.16 -8.10 13.60
N ARG A 63 -0.97 -7.52 13.78
CA ARG A 63 -0.78 -6.06 13.71
C ARG A 63 -0.90 -5.55 12.29
N LEU A 64 -0.31 -6.27 11.32
CA LEU A 64 -0.39 -5.90 9.91
C LEU A 64 -1.81 -6.11 9.37
N HIS A 65 -2.46 -7.21 9.76
CA HIS A 65 -3.86 -7.47 9.48
C HIS A 65 -4.75 -6.36 10.02
N HIS A 66 -4.64 -6.04 11.32
CA HIS A 66 -5.43 -4.98 11.94
C HIS A 66 -5.16 -3.62 11.30
N PHE A 67 -3.93 -3.31 10.90
CA PHE A 67 -3.64 -2.08 10.17
C PHE A 67 -4.44 -1.97 8.88
N ILE A 68 -4.60 -3.07 8.12
CA ILE A 68 -5.30 -3.07 6.83
C ILE A 68 -6.81 -3.20 6.98
N ALA A 69 -7.29 -4.09 7.86
CA ALA A 69 -8.69 -4.45 7.95
C ALA A 69 -9.48 -3.56 8.92
N ASP A 70 -8.89 -3.17 10.04
CA ASP A 70 -9.63 -2.63 11.19
C ASP A 70 -9.22 -1.20 11.59
N SER A 71 -8.04 -0.74 11.16
CA SER A 71 -7.54 0.57 11.55
C SER A 71 -8.31 1.70 10.86
N SER A 72 -8.78 2.67 11.64
CA SER A 72 -9.64 3.76 11.17
C SER A 72 -8.89 4.90 10.46
N TRP A 73 -7.93 4.59 9.58
CA TRP A 73 -7.31 5.60 8.70
C TRP A 73 -8.26 5.99 7.56
N ASN A 74 -8.13 7.23 7.10
CA ASN A 74 -9.03 7.80 6.10
C ASN A 74 -8.51 7.53 4.69
N THR A 75 -9.15 6.61 3.97
CA THR A 75 -8.76 6.21 2.61
C THR A 75 -8.75 7.39 1.63
N ASP A 76 -9.75 8.28 1.70
CA ASP A 76 -9.84 9.43 0.80
C ASP A 76 -8.72 10.43 1.05
N GLN A 77 -8.37 10.67 2.31
CA GLN A 77 -7.25 11.53 2.69
C GLN A 77 -5.92 10.98 2.16
N ILE A 78 -5.68 9.67 2.32
CA ILE A 78 -4.47 9.02 1.83
C ILE A 78 -4.41 9.08 0.30
N ASN A 79 -5.52 8.82 -0.39
CA ASN A 79 -5.57 8.89 -1.85
C ASN A 79 -5.36 10.33 -2.36
N LYS A 80 -5.96 11.33 -1.71
CA LYS A 80 -5.73 12.74 -2.02
C LYS A 80 -4.26 13.11 -1.86
N ARG A 81 -3.63 12.72 -0.74
CA ARG A 81 -2.19 12.95 -0.52
C ARG A 81 -1.33 12.29 -1.61
N ARG A 82 -1.69 11.06 -2.03
CA ARG A 82 -0.99 10.38 -3.14
C ARG A 82 -1.04 11.22 -4.42
N LEU A 83 -2.20 11.75 -4.79
CA LEU A 83 -2.36 12.61 -5.97
C LEU A 83 -1.58 13.93 -5.83
N GLU A 84 -1.61 14.57 -4.66
CA GLU A 84 -0.82 15.78 -4.38
C GLU A 84 0.69 15.54 -4.55
N ILE A 85 1.18 14.39 -4.08
CA ILE A 85 2.59 14.00 -4.22
C ILE A 85 2.92 13.78 -5.70
N ILE A 86 2.10 13.05 -6.45
CA ILE A 86 2.29 12.80 -7.89
C ILE A 86 2.32 14.12 -8.69
N ASN A 87 1.42 15.06 -8.39
CA ASN A 87 1.36 16.34 -9.08
C ASN A 87 2.53 17.28 -8.76
N LYS A 88 3.29 17.05 -7.68
CA LYS A 88 4.45 17.89 -7.33
C LYS A 88 5.70 17.56 -8.13
N PHE A 89 5.80 16.38 -8.74
CA PHE A 89 7.00 15.98 -9.49
C PHE A 89 6.82 16.29 -10.98
N SER A 90 7.78 16.97 -11.58
CA SER A 90 7.74 17.33 -13.02
C SER A 90 7.60 16.13 -13.95
N GLN A 91 8.09 14.95 -13.54
CA GLN A 91 7.97 13.70 -14.29
C GLN A 91 6.54 13.13 -14.32
N THR A 92 5.71 13.47 -13.32
CA THR A 92 4.39 12.86 -13.14
C THR A 92 3.26 13.88 -13.01
N ASN A 93 3.58 15.17 -13.02
CA ASN A 93 2.60 16.25 -13.02
C ASN A 93 1.88 16.32 -14.37
N PHE A 94 0.64 16.79 -14.34
CA PHE A 94 -0.14 17.07 -15.53
C PHE A 94 0.46 18.29 -16.25
N CYS A 95 1.02 18.05 -17.43
CA CYS A 95 1.44 19.09 -18.35
C CYS A 95 0.38 19.30 -19.43
N ARG A 96 0.36 20.49 -20.05
CA ARG A 96 -0.47 20.71 -21.26
C ARG A 96 -0.05 19.71 -22.35
N GLY A 97 -1.04 19.14 -23.03
CA GLY A 97 -0.82 18.11 -24.06
C GLY A 97 -0.68 16.68 -23.53
N PHE A 98 -1.14 16.39 -22.31
CA PHE A 98 -1.15 15.02 -21.79
C PHE A 98 -2.14 14.11 -22.53
N SER A 99 -1.85 12.80 -22.53
CA SER A 99 -2.79 11.77 -22.96
C SER A 99 -3.44 11.11 -21.74
N LEU A 100 -4.77 11.05 -21.72
CA LEU A 100 -5.51 10.34 -20.69
C LEU A 100 -5.76 8.90 -21.13
N ILE A 101 -5.20 7.94 -20.39
CA ILE A 101 -5.48 6.52 -20.60
C ILE A 101 -6.52 6.10 -19.56
N LEU A 102 -7.73 5.81 -20.04
CA LEU A 102 -8.77 5.17 -19.25
C LEU A 102 -8.79 3.69 -19.60
N ASN A 103 -8.58 2.84 -18.61
CA ASN A 103 -8.59 1.39 -18.80
C ASN A 103 -9.45 0.78 -17.70
N ASP A 104 -10.44 -0.01 -18.10
CA ASP A 104 -11.23 -0.82 -17.18
C ASP A 104 -10.61 -2.23 -17.12
N SER A 105 -9.53 -2.37 -16.36
CA SER A 105 -8.93 -3.68 -16.09
C SER A 105 -9.54 -4.29 -14.83
N GLY A 106 -10.34 -5.34 -14.99
CA GLY A 106 -10.75 -6.20 -13.88
C GLY A 106 -9.95 -7.51 -13.88
N HIS A 107 -9.30 -7.81 -12.76
CA HIS A 107 -8.81 -9.18 -12.52
C HIS A 107 -9.94 -9.97 -11.87
N ARG A 108 -10.40 -11.05 -12.53
CA ARG A 108 -11.41 -11.95 -11.95
C ARG A 108 -10.83 -12.57 -10.68
N LYS A 109 -11.46 -12.33 -9.55
CA LYS A 109 -11.14 -13.08 -8.33
C LYS A 109 -11.54 -14.53 -8.55
N SER A 110 -10.63 -15.45 -8.24
CA SER A 110 -10.86 -16.88 -8.34
C SER A 110 -11.57 -17.40 -7.09
N GLY A 111 -12.68 -18.12 -7.29
CA GLY A 111 -13.40 -18.84 -6.23
C GLY A 111 -14.78 -18.27 -5.92
N ASP A 112 -15.73 -19.17 -5.63
CA ASP A 112 -17.13 -18.84 -5.33
C ASP A 112 -17.40 -18.71 -3.82
N PHE A 113 -16.36 -18.93 -3.00
CA PHE A 113 -16.47 -19.15 -1.55
C PHE A 113 -15.67 -18.16 -0.70
N THR A 114 -15.14 -17.08 -1.28
CA THR A 114 -14.42 -16.09 -0.47
C THR A 114 -15.43 -15.27 0.34
N SER A 115 -15.62 -15.63 1.62
CA SER A 115 -16.45 -14.88 2.56
C SER A 115 -16.06 -13.40 2.58
N GLY A 116 -17.04 -12.51 2.42
CA GLY A 116 -16.82 -11.05 2.47
C GLY A 116 -16.52 -10.39 1.11
N VAL A 117 -16.64 -11.10 -0.01
CA VAL A 117 -16.42 -10.53 -1.34
C VAL A 117 -17.74 -10.52 -2.13
N GLY A 118 -18.27 -9.33 -2.42
CA GLY A 118 -19.43 -9.16 -3.30
C GLY A 118 -19.12 -9.60 -4.74
N ARG A 119 -20.16 -9.93 -5.51
CA ARG A 119 -20.05 -10.35 -6.92
C ARG A 119 -19.30 -9.27 -7.72
N GLN A 120 -18.21 -9.65 -8.38
CA GLN A 120 -17.44 -8.74 -9.23
C GLN A 120 -17.99 -8.80 -10.65
N TYR A 121 -18.45 -7.66 -11.17
CA TYR A 121 -18.78 -7.48 -12.57
C TYR A 121 -17.53 -6.94 -13.28
N ILE A 122 -17.05 -7.67 -14.28
CA ILE A 122 -15.88 -7.31 -15.06
C ILE A 122 -16.36 -7.25 -16.50
N GLY A 123 -16.56 -6.04 -17.01
CA GLY A 123 -17.29 -5.80 -18.26
C GLY A 123 -18.80 -5.83 -18.04
#